data_AF-A0A318EDP2-F1
#
_entry.id   AF-A0A318EDP2-F1
#
_cell.length_a   1.000
_cell.length_b   1.000
_cell.length_c   1.000
_cell.angle_alpha   90.00
_cell.angle_beta   90.00
_cell.angle_gamma   90.00
#
_symmetry.space_group_name_H-M   'P 1'
#
loop_
_entity.id
_entity.type
_entity.pdbx_description
1 polymer ?
#
loop_
_entity_poly.entity_id
_entity_poly.type
_entity_poly.pdbx_seq_one_letter_code
_entity_poly.pdbx_strand_id
1 'polypeptide(L)'
;MLQQPDGRTTMLMVGHSHLAALVVGWQRIHSEHRDIRLKFLNLRADRFLKPPGAAGDLRPPSKASVAAVDIEKLRAELEGYTSHAARVLCLVNGNQHNIAAFSGDGSVTLKTRIAGLERNVAANYAEWLRVLQPLFGDRLLILLPPPPIESEQWIRENPGPLADVIARGTLMVAAERKALWEAQCRAVRAVAREFAVPIGEAPADVFSSTGFLAEDCRRAGDSTHANEIYGARVLQSALSADPARGKTAPAGRPHHPVDTRTHPYAGLPDYAFWSRAISRRATADVDPVVSPLFRVRKSDRVATAGSCFAQHISRRLEAAGFDFMVVEDERAPSGQRSYDFSARYGNIYTARQLLQLFDRAFGYFVPLETAWLRPDGRFCDPFRPRVDADGHAAIVDVQKAAEQHLRAVRRMFCELDVFVFTLGLTECFASRLDGAVYPLAPGVAGGEFDAERHEFLNFSSAEVTADLRRFLHKLALVNPGARVILTVSPVPLVATRSDRHVLVATTYSKAALRVAAEEISRAFANVMYFPSYEIITGPHAGGEYFGDDRRSVTAAGVDHVMRVFMSNVTDEPGRDARPIVSGHSTNYAEEHIVEAEAMADLACEEVLLDLQDSNTLPVR
;
A
#
# COMPACT_ATOMS: atom_id res chain seq x y z
N MET A 1 -35.67 -0.08 -21.15
CA MET A 1 -36.22 -0.98 -20.10
C MET A 1 -36.36 -2.35 -20.74
N LEU A 2 -35.55 -3.35 -20.45
CA LEU A 2 -35.55 -4.08 -19.18
C LEU A 2 -34.12 -4.57 -18.85
N GLN A 3 -33.61 -4.13 -17.71
CA GLN A 3 -32.59 -4.87 -16.97
C GLN A 3 -33.22 -6.17 -16.45
N GLN A 4 -32.46 -7.28 -16.44
CA GLN A 4 -31.87 -7.82 -15.19
C GLN A 4 -30.91 -9.00 -15.52
N PRO A 5 -29.64 -8.91 -15.09
CA PRO A 5 -28.69 -10.03 -14.98
C PRO A 5 -28.82 -10.67 -13.59
N ASP A 6 -28.48 -11.95 -13.39
CA ASP A 6 -28.48 -12.53 -12.03
C ASP A 6 -27.09 -12.62 -11.37
N GLY A 7 -26.08 -11.94 -11.91
CA GLY A 7 -24.82 -11.60 -11.25
C GLY A 7 -24.98 -10.67 -10.04
N ARG A 8 -25.67 -11.15 -8.99
CA ARG A 8 -26.16 -10.36 -7.86
C ARG A 8 -25.18 -10.34 -6.69
N THR A 9 -24.99 -9.16 -6.11
CA THR A 9 -24.20 -8.90 -4.89
C THR A 9 -24.86 -9.48 -3.64
N THR A 10 -24.23 -10.45 -2.99
CA THR A 10 -24.56 -10.91 -1.62
C THR A 10 -23.88 -9.99 -0.61
N MET A 11 -24.63 -9.48 0.37
CA MET A 11 -24.11 -8.68 1.47
C MET A 11 -23.94 -9.53 2.72
N LEU A 12 -22.71 -9.64 3.23
CA LEU A 12 -22.43 -10.32 4.49
C LEU A 12 -22.31 -9.28 5.61
N MET A 13 -23.17 -9.36 6.61
CA MET A 13 -23.16 -8.54 7.82
C MET A 13 -22.30 -9.20 8.89
N VAL A 14 -21.26 -8.52 9.37
CA VAL A 14 -20.30 -9.05 10.34
C VAL A 14 -20.04 -8.06 11.49
N GLY A 15 -19.95 -8.57 12.71
CA GLY A 15 -19.49 -7.83 13.89
C GLY A 15 -17.96 -7.57 13.90
N HIS A 16 -17.51 -6.67 14.80
CA HIS A 16 -16.17 -6.09 14.74
C HIS A 16 -15.03 -7.08 15.06
N SER A 17 -15.21 -8.02 16.00
CA SER A 17 -14.14 -8.93 16.47
C SER A 17 -13.72 -10.03 15.49
N HIS A 18 -14.38 -10.15 14.35
CA HIS A 18 -14.03 -11.14 13.34
C HIS A 18 -13.56 -10.53 12.02
N LEU A 19 -13.73 -9.21 11.82
CA LEU A 19 -13.34 -8.62 10.54
C LEU A 19 -11.86 -8.81 10.22
N ALA A 20 -10.96 -8.55 11.17
CA ALA A 20 -9.53 -8.67 10.94
C ALA A 20 -9.16 -10.08 10.47
N ALA A 21 -9.72 -11.10 11.12
CA ALA A 21 -9.56 -12.49 10.73
C ALA A 21 -10.14 -12.79 9.34
N LEU A 22 -11.34 -12.27 9.00
CA LEU A 22 -11.92 -12.44 7.65
C LEU A 22 -11.09 -11.73 6.56
N VAL A 23 -10.56 -10.53 6.82
CA VAL A 23 -9.72 -9.80 5.86
C VAL A 23 -8.45 -10.60 5.55
N VAL A 24 -7.73 -11.04 6.58
CA VAL A 24 -6.49 -11.79 6.41
C VAL A 24 -6.80 -13.22 5.90
N GLY A 25 -7.90 -13.82 6.34
CA GLY A 25 -8.38 -15.10 5.82
C GLY A 25 -8.73 -15.05 4.33
N TRP A 26 -9.33 -13.96 3.85
CA TRP A 26 -9.57 -13.75 2.42
C TRP A 26 -8.26 -13.67 1.64
N GLN A 27 -7.21 -13.04 2.18
CA GLN A 27 -5.89 -13.03 1.55
C GLN A 27 -5.33 -14.45 1.32
N ARG A 28 -5.76 -15.43 2.12
CA ARG A 28 -5.36 -16.84 1.98
C ARG A 28 -6.14 -17.58 0.90
N ILE A 29 -7.46 -17.37 0.82
CA ILE A 29 -8.35 -18.17 -0.06
C ILE A 29 -8.75 -17.46 -1.36
N HIS A 30 -8.46 -16.16 -1.54
CA HIS A 30 -8.93 -15.41 -2.72
C HIS A 30 -8.47 -16.02 -4.05
N SER A 31 -7.35 -16.74 -4.06
CA SER A 31 -6.79 -17.35 -5.27
C SER A 31 -7.65 -18.51 -5.80
N GLU A 32 -8.43 -19.15 -4.91
CA GLU A 32 -9.38 -20.24 -5.20
C GLU A 32 -10.77 -19.70 -5.58
N HIS A 33 -11.01 -18.41 -5.35
CA HIS A 33 -12.29 -17.72 -5.54
C HIS A 33 -12.15 -16.49 -6.46
N ARG A 34 -11.46 -16.64 -7.61
CA ARG A 34 -11.12 -15.53 -8.53
C ARG A 34 -12.34 -14.86 -9.17
N ASP A 35 -13.45 -15.57 -9.22
CA ASP A 35 -14.75 -15.10 -9.68
C ASP A 35 -15.46 -14.18 -8.68
N ILE A 36 -15.00 -14.17 -7.42
CA ILE A 36 -15.60 -13.40 -6.33
C ILE A 36 -14.72 -12.19 -6.02
N ARG A 37 -15.29 -10.99 -6.17
CA ARG A 37 -14.68 -9.75 -5.63
C ARG A 37 -15.27 -9.47 -4.25
N LEU A 38 -14.48 -9.65 -3.19
CA LEU A 38 -14.90 -9.31 -1.83
C LEU A 38 -14.50 -7.87 -1.46
N LYS A 39 -15.45 -7.06 -1.01
CA LYS A 39 -15.21 -5.69 -0.50
C LYS A 39 -15.48 -5.64 1.00
N PHE A 40 -14.66 -4.90 1.75
CA PHE A 40 -14.82 -4.71 3.18
C PHE A 40 -15.15 -3.24 3.47
N LEU A 41 -16.34 -2.95 4.01
CA LEU A 41 -16.79 -1.57 4.25
C LEU A 41 -16.93 -1.27 5.73
N ASN A 42 -16.06 -0.41 6.29
CA ASN A 42 -16.14 0.02 7.70
C ASN A 42 -17.13 1.18 7.85
N LEU A 43 -18.35 0.90 8.34
CA LEU A 43 -19.40 1.91 8.47
C LEU A 43 -19.13 2.96 9.56
N ARG A 44 -18.05 2.82 10.33
CA ARG A 44 -17.55 3.83 11.28
C ARG A 44 -16.51 4.78 10.67
N ALA A 45 -16.10 4.56 9.43
CA ALA A 45 -15.17 5.47 8.76
C ALA A 45 -15.84 6.83 8.55
N ASP A 46 -15.10 7.92 8.72
CA ASP A 46 -15.64 9.29 8.69
C ASP A 46 -16.41 9.59 7.38
N ARG A 47 -16.06 8.91 6.29
CA ARG A 47 -16.76 8.99 4.99
C ARG A 47 -18.24 8.57 5.02
N PHE A 48 -18.65 7.72 5.97
CA PHE A 48 -20.04 7.26 6.12
C PHE A 48 -20.79 7.95 7.25
N LEU A 49 -20.13 8.84 8.00
CA LEU A 49 -20.79 9.57 9.07
C LEU A 49 -21.54 10.78 8.51
N LYS A 50 -22.68 11.10 9.12
CA LYS A 50 -23.35 12.38 8.87
C LYS A 50 -22.38 13.50 9.23
N PRO A 51 -22.34 14.60 8.47
CA PRO A 51 -21.54 15.76 8.85
C PRO A 51 -21.96 16.25 10.24
N PRO A 52 -21.04 16.81 11.03
CA PRO A 52 -21.37 17.41 12.33
C PRO A 52 -22.51 18.42 12.14
N GLY A 53 -23.58 18.29 12.93
CA GLY A 53 -24.78 19.09 12.75
C GLY A 53 -24.52 20.58 12.85
N ALA A 54 -25.11 21.37 11.95
CA ALA A 54 -25.09 22.83 11.95
C ALA A 54 -25.91 23.47 13.10
N ALA A 55 -26.14 22.75 14.21
CA ALA A 55 -26.89 23.23 15.36
C ALA A 55 -26.35 22.61 16.65
N GLY A 56 -25.48 23.35 17.35
CA GLY A 56 -25.34 23.34 18.82
C GLY A 56 -24.80 22.10 19.55
N ASP A 57 -24.80 20.90 18.97
CA ASP A 57 -24.30 19.71 19.65
C ASP A 57 -22.79 19.54 19.44
N LEU A 58 -22.00 20.08 20.38
CA LEU A 58 -20.53 20.01 20.41
C LEU A 58 -19.97 18.59 20.69
N ARG A 59 -20.82 17.55 20.69
CA ARG A 59 -20.38 16.17 20.86
C ARG A 59 -20.50 15.44 19.53
N PRO A 60 -19.40 14.88 18.99
CA PRO A 60 -19.51 14.02 17.80
C PRO A 60 -20.49 12.88 18.13
N PRO A 61 -21.44 12.56 17.23
CA PRO A 61 -22.35 11.44 17.45
C PRO A 61 -21.52 10.20 17.77
N SER A 62 -21.94 9.40 18.74
CA SER A 62 -21.17 8.20 19.11
C SER A 62 -20.91 7.39 17.85
N LYS A 63 -19.66 7.00 17.58
CA LYS A 63 -19.25 6.21 16.40
C LYS A 63 -19.91 4.80 16.35
N ALA A 64 -20.93 4.56 17.17
CA ALA A 64 -21.53 3.26 17.46
C ALA A 64 -23.04 3.18 17.15
N SER A 65 -23.72 4.21 16.65
CA SER A 65 -25.16 4.13 16.34
C SER A 65 -25.47 4.26 14.85
N VAL A 66 -26.54 3.62 14.38
CA VAL A 66 -27.04 3.77 13.00
C VAL A 66 -27.42 5.22 12.73
N ALA A 67 -27.92 5.92 13.75
CA ALA A 67 -28.27 7.33 13.68
C ALA A 67 -27.11 8.24 13.23
N ALA A 68 -25.86 7.87 13.50
CA ALA A 68 -24.65 8.60 13.12
C ALA A 68 -24.25 8.40 11.64
N VAL A 69 -24.79 7.37 10.98
CA VAL A 69 -24.42 6.99 9.61
C VAL A 69 -25.32 7.70 8.61
N ASP A 70 -24.70 8.26 7.57
CA ASP A 70 -25.37 8.84 6.41
C ASP A 70 -25.86 7.70 5.49
N ILE A 71 -27.12 7.32 5.67
CA ILE A 71 -27.72 6.17 4.99
C ILE A 71 -27.79 6.36 3.48
N GLU A 72 -27.94 7.59 3.00
CA GLU A 72 -28.00 7.87 1.55
C GLU A 72 -26.62 7.76 0.91
N LYS A 73 -25.56 8.21 1.59
CA LYS A 73 -24.18 7.94 1.15
C LYS A 73 -23.86 6.44 1.16
N LEU A 74 -24.28 5.73 2.21
CA LEU A 74 -24.10 4.29 2.28
C LEU A 74 -24.86 3.59 1.15
N ARG A 75 -26.09 3.98 0.88
CA ARG A 75 -26.89 3.48 -0.25
C ARG A 75 -26.19 3.72 -1.58
N ALA A 76 -25.74 4.94 -1.85
CA ALA A 76 -25.06 5.30 -3.11
C ALA A 76 -23.76 4.50 -3.33
N GLU A 77 -22.94 4.36 -2.28
CA GLU A 77 -21.72 3.53 -2.31
C GLU A 77 -22.07 2.06 -2.60
N LEU A 78 -23.12 1.54 -1.97
CA LEU A 78 -23.56 0.16 -2.15
C LEU A 78 -24.17 -0.10 -3.53
N GLU A 79 -24.93 0.85 -4.08
CA GLU A 79 -25.45 0.80 -5.46
C GLU A 79 -24.31 0.75 -6.48
N GLY A 80 -23.20 1.46 -6.23
CA GLY A 80 -21.98 1.37 -7.04
C GLY A 80 -21.42 -0.06 -7.15
N TYR A 81 -21.57 -0.87 -6.10
CA TYR A 81 -21.12 -2.26 -6.09
C TYR A 81 -22.11 -3.25 -6.73
N THR A 82 -23.39 -2.90 -6.87
CA THR A 82 -24.42 -3.80 -7.45
C THR A 82 -24.30 -4.02 -8.96
N SER A 83 -23.52 -3.20 -9.66
CA SER A 83 -23.28 -3.30 -11.11
C SER A 83 -22.19 -4.31 -11.49
N HIS A 84 -21.43 -4.80 -10.51
CA HIS A 84 -20.35 -5.76 -10.69
C HIS A 84 -20.72 -7.04 -9.92
N ALA A 85 -20.30 -8.22 -10.38
CA ALA A 85 -20.46 -9.51 -9.67
C ALA A 85 -19.62 -9.59 -8.37
N ALA A 86 -19.62 -8.53 -7.56
CA ALA A 86 -18.91 -8.38 -6.31
C ALA A 86 -19.80 -8.80 -5.14
N ARG A 87 -19.22 -9.47 -4.14
CA ARG A 87 -19.84 -9.73 -2.83
C ARG A 87 -19.33 -8.66 -1.87
N VAL A 88 -20.24 -7.99 -1.16
CA VAL A 88 -19.87 -6.88 -0.27
C VAL A 88 -20.00 -7.35 1.18
N LEU A 89 -18.89 -7.39 1.90
CA LEU A 89 -18.89 -7.61 3.33
C LEU A 89 -19.02 -6.25 4.03
N CYS A 90 -20.21 -5.96 4.55
CA CYS A 90 -20.51 -4.71 5.22
C CYS A 90 -20.32 -4.83 6.73
N LEU A 91 -19.61 -3.86 7.30
CA LEU A 91 -19.32 -3.81 8.73
C LEU A 91 -20.37 -3.03 9.45
N VAL A 92 -21.35 -3.78 9.86
CA VAL A 92 -22.46 -3.30 10.62
C VAL A 92 -22.09 -3.47 12.09
N ASN A 93 -22.27 -2.41 12.88
CA ASN A 93 -21.85 -2.39 14.28
C ASN A 93 -22.18 -3.71 15.01
N GLY A 94 -21.17 -4.35 15.61
CA GLY A 94 -21.39 -5.65 16.23
C GLY A 94 -20.32 -6.07 17.22
N ASN A 95 -19.76 -5.14 18.00
CA ASN A 95 -19.33 -5.55 19.33
C ASN A 95 -19.84 -4.56 20.36
N GLN A 96 -20.93 -4.98 21.01
CA GLN A 96 -21.07 -4.76 22.43
C GLN A 96 -20.38 -5.86 23.26
N HIS A 97 -19.52 -6.71 22.67
CA HIS A 97 -18.40 -7.24 23.46
C HIS A 97 -17.38 -6.14 23.63
N ASN A 98 -17.68 -5.26 24.58
CA ASN A 98 -16.60 -4.58 25.28
C ASN A 98 -15.77 -5.67 25.97
N ILE A 99 -14.47 -5.43 26.10
CA ILE A 99 -13.59 -6.10 27.07
C ILE A 99 -14.29 -6.30 28.43
N ALA A 100 -15.19 -5.36 28.80
CA ALA A 100 -16.06 -5.41 29.96
C ALA A 100 -17.01 -6.63 30.05
N ALA A 101 -17.40 -7.26 28.93
CA ALA A 101 -18.22 -8.47 28.92
C ALA A 101 -17.46 -9.70 29.42
N PHE A 102 -16.12 -9.68 29.35
CA PHE A 102 -15.25 -10.73 29.89
C PHE A 102 -14.73 -10.42 31.30
N SER A 103 -15.18 -9.29 31.88
CA SER A 103 -14.81 -8.82 33.21
C SER A 103 -15.97 -8.95 34.19
N GLY A 104 -15.77 -9.73 35.25
CA GLY A 104 -16.73 -9.91 36.34
C GLY A 104 -16.05 -9.73 37.70
N ASP A 105 -16.52 -8.77 38.49
CA ASP A 105 -16.13 -8.54 39.88
C ASP A 105 -17.15 -9.15 40.88
N GLY A 106 -18.13 -9.92 40.37
CA GLY A 106 -19.22 -10.50 41.17
C GLY A 106 -20.37 -9.54 41.50
N SER A 107 -20.27 -8.24 41.19
CA SER A 107 -21.28 -7.22 41.54
C SER A 107 -22.63 -7.39 40.81
N VAL A 108 -22.61 -8.06 39.65
CA VAL A 108 -23.79 -8.33 38.81
C VAL A 108 -23.81 -9.80 38.43
N THR A 109 -24.90 -10.49 38.74
CA THR A 109 -25.06 -11.92 38.45
C THR A 109 -24.96 -12.21 36.95
N LEU A 110 -24.44 -13.40 36.60
CA LEU A 110 -24.35 -13.87 35.20
C LEU A 110 -25.71 -13.81 34.49
N LYS A 111 -26.80 -14.16 35.18
CA LYS A 111 -28.17 -14.09 34.66
C LYS A 111 -28.55 -12.66 34.25
N THR A 112 -28.25 -11.67 35.10
CA THR A 112 -28.51 -10.26 34.80
C THR A 112 -27.66 -9.76 33.63
N ARG A 113 -26.39 -10.20 33.54
CA ARG A 113 -25.49 -9.88 32.43
C ARG A 113 -26.00 -10.44 31.10
N ILE A 114 -26.38 -11.72 31.08
CA ILE A 114 -26.98 -12.38 29.91
C ILE A 114 -28.22 -11.62 29.44
N ALA A 115 -29.15 -11.30 30.35
CA ALA A 115 -30.37 -10.59 29.99
C ALA A 115 -30.09 -9.18 29.43
N GLY A 116 -29.10 -8.46 29.98
CA GLY A 116 -28.66 -7.17 29.46
C GLY A 116 -28.02 -7.27 28.08
N LEU A 117 -27.15 -8.26 27.89
CA LEU A 117 -26.48 -8.54 26.62
C LEU A 117 -27.48 -8.88 25.53
N GLU A 118 -28.40 -9.82 25.78
CA GLU A 118 -29.41 -10.24 24.80
C GLU A 118 -30.28 -9.05 24.36
N ARG A 119 -30.75 -8.22 25.31
CA ARG A 119 -31.52 -7.00 25.00
C ARG A 119 -30.74 -6.04 24.10
N ASN A 120 -29.49 -5.73 24.46
CA ASN A 120 -28.75 -4.72 23.73
C ASN A 120 -28.29 -5.22 22.35
N VAL A 121 -27.88 -6.49 22.25
CA VAL A 121 -27.54 -7.15 20.99
C VAL A 121 -28.75 -7.14 20.07
N ALA A 122 -29.91 -7.53 20.59
CA ALA A 122 -31.14 -7.54 19.80
C ALA A 122 -31.49 -6.13 19.28
N ALA A 123 -31.47 -5.11 20.17
CA ALA A 123 -31.76 -3.73 19.79
C ALA A 123 -30.82 -3.20 18.69
N ASN A 124 -29.51 -3.43 18.86
CA ASN A 124 -28.50 -2.96 17.90
C ASN A 124 -28.62 -3.67 16.55
N TYR A 125 -28.75 -5.01 16.52
CA TYR A 125 -28.93 -5.73 15.26
C TYR A 125 -30.23 -5.34 14.56
N ALA A 126 -31.34 -5.16 15.30
CA ALA A 126 -32.61 -4.73 14.71
C ALA A 126 -32.51 -3.34 14.09
N GLU A 127 -31.81 -2.39 14.73
CA GLU A 127 -31.61 -1.02 14.20
C GLU A 127 -30.94 -1.06 12.82
N TRP A 128 -29.91 -1.89 12.68
CA TRP A 128 -29.21 -2.05 11.40
C TRP A 128 -30.00 -2.83 10.36
N LEU A 129 -30.68 -3.91 10.76
CA LEU A 129 -31.46 -4.71 9.83
C LEU A 129 -32.66 -3.94 9.26
N ARG A 130 -33.24 -2.99 10.00
CA ARG A 130 -34.26 -2.06 9.46
C ARG A 130 -33.75 -1.23 8.27
N VAL A 131 -32.46 -0.93 8.23
CA VAL A 131 -31.86 -0.15 7.14
C VAL A 131 -31.40 -1.07 6.01
N LEU A 132 -30.77 -2.20 6.36
CA LEU A 132 -30.10 -3.06 5.40
C LEU A 132 -31.03 -4.06 4.73
N GLN A 133 -32.05 -4.57 5.43
CA GLN A 133 -32.98 -5.53 4.85
C GLN A 133 -33.75 -4.94 3.64
N PRO A 134 -34.26 -3.69 3.67
CA PRO A 134 -34.92 -3.11 2.49
C PRO A 134 -33.99 -2.90 1.30
N LEU A 135 -32.68 -2.74 1.55
CA LEU A 135 -31.67 -2.54 0.52
C LEU A 135 -31.27 -3.85 -0.15
N PHE A 136 -31.13 -4.92 0.64
CA PHE A 136 -30.52 -6.18 0.17
C PHE A 136 -31.51 -7.33 0.05
N GLY A 137 -32.63 -7.29 0.76
CA GLY A 137 -33.64 -8.35 0.76
C GLY A 137 -33.06 -9.70 1.14
N ASP A 138 -33.30 -10.70 0.30
CA ASP A 138 -32.79 -12.07 0.41
C ASP A 138 -31.27 -12.19 0.21
N ARG A 139 -30.59 -11.12 -0.18
CA ARG A 139 -29.13 -11.08 -0.42
C ARG A 139 -28.31 -10.84 0.85
N LEU A 140 -28.96 -10.70 2.01
CA LEU A 140 -28.30 -10.44 3.28
C LEU A 140 -27.99 -11.75 4.01
N LEU A 141 -26.77 -11.90 4.52
CA LEU A 141 -26.34 -13.02 5.37
C LEU A 141 -25.65 -12.48 6.62
N ILE A 142 -25.98 -13.00 7.81
CA ILE A 142 -25.32 -12.60 9.06
C ILE A 142 -24.30 -13.66 9.48
N LEU A 143 -23.05 -13.24 9.73
CA LEU A 143 -22.04 -14.11 10.33
C LEU A 143 -21.99 -13.93 11.85
N LEU A 144 -21.92 -15.04 12.58
CA LEU A 144 -21.77 -15.04 14.03
C LEU A 144 -20.32 -14.74 14.46
N PRO A 145 -20.13 -14.17 15.66
CA PRO A 145 -18.79 -13.92 16.20
C PRO A 145 -18.08 -15.23 16.59
N PRO A 146 -16.74 -15.25 16.64
CA PRO A 146 -15.97 -16.41 17.08
C PRO A 146 -16.36 -16.86 18.48
N PRO A 147 -16.36 -18.18 18.76
CA PRO A 147 -16.43 -18.68 20.12
C PRO A 147 -15.24 -18.16 20.95
N PRO A 148 -15.39 -18.07 22.29
CA PRO A 148 -14.31 -17.65 23.16
C PRO A 148 -13.21 -18.72 23.25
N ILE A 149 -12.06 -18.34 23.82
CA ILE A 149 -10.96 -19.26 24.14
C ILE A 149 -11.21 -19.93 25.50
N GLU A 150 -11.00 -21.25 25.55
CA GLU A 150 -11.15 -22.05 26.77
C GLU A 150 -10.00 -21.80 27.76
N SER A 151 -8.76 -21.91 27.29
CA SER A 151 -7.56 -21.84 28.13
C SER A 151 -7.33 -20.45 28.72
N GLU A 152 -7.44 -20.34 30.04
CA GLU A 152 -7.08 -19.11 30.77
C GLU A 152 -5.58 -18.85 30.73
N GLN A 153 -4.76 -19.91 30.71
CA GLN A 153 -3.32 -19.79 30.56
C GLN A 153 -2.98 -19.10 29.23
N TRP A 154 -3.56 -19.59 28.13
CA TRP A 154 -3.37 -18.98 26.81
C TRP A 154 -3.78 -17.50 26.81
N ILE A 155 -4.91 -17.18 27.47
CA ILE A 155 -5.37 -15.79 27.60
C ILE A 155 -4.36 -14.92 28.35
N ARG A 156 -3.73 -15.43 29.40
CA ARG A 156 -2.71 -14.70 30.17
C ARG A 156 -1.41 -14.52 29.39
N GLU A 157 -1.03 -15.51 28.58
CA GLU A 157 0.16 -15.45 27.69
C GLU A 157 -0.09 -14.56 26.47
N ASN A 158 -1.35 -14.38 26.06
CA ASN A 158 -1.76 -13.60 24.90
C ASN A 158 -2.82 -12.54 25.29
N PRO A 159 -2.52 -11.62 26.23
CA PRO A 159 -3.51 -10.82 26.91
C PRO A 159 -4.25 -9.85 25.97
N GLY A 160 -3.55 -9.29 24.98
CA GLY A 160 -4.12 -8.33 24.04
C GLY A 160 -4.97 -7.27 24.75
N PRO A 161 -6.21 -7.01 24.29
CA PRO A 161 -7.11 -6.06 24.94
C PRO A 161 -7.62 -6.47 26.33
N LEU A 162 -7.39 -7.71 26.78
CA LEU A 162 -7.76 -8.18 28.12
C LEU A 162 -6.69 -7.92 29.18
N ALA A 163 -5.54 -7.32 28.83
CA ALA A 163 -4.45 -7.05 29.76
C ALA A 163 -4.92 -6.40 31.07
N ASP A 164 -5.77 -5.36 30.98
CA ASP A 164 -6.32 -4.67 32.15
C ASP A 164 -7.31 -5.52 32.96
N VAL A 165 -8.08 -6.39 32.32
CA VAL A 165 -9.02 -7.31 32.98
C VAL A 165 -8.25 -8.38 33.76
N ILE A 166 -7.16 -8.88 33.15
CA ILE A 166 -6.25 -9.84 33.77
C ILE A 166 -5.55 -9.18 34.96
N ALA A 167 -5.04 -7.96 34.81
CA ALA A 167 -4.38 -7.21 35.86
C ALA A 167 -5.29 -6.93 37.06
N ARG A 168 -6.58 -6.66 36.81
CA ARG A 168 -7.60 -6.49 37.86
C ARG A 168 -8.10 -7.80 38.48
N GLY A 169 -7.68 -8.96 37.97
CA GLY A 169 -8.12 -10.26 38.47
C GLY A 169 -9.60 -10.55 38.19
N THR A 170 -10.23 -9.84 37.25
CA THR A 170 -11.68 -9.94 36.98
C THR A 170 -12.00 -10.79 35.74
N LEU A 171 -11.04 -11.57 35.22
CA LEU A 171 -11.28 -12.44 34.08
C LEU A 171 -12.29 -13.53 34.43
N MET A 172 -13.43 -13.55 33.73
CA MET A 172 -14.46 -14.57 33.90
C MET A 172 -13.96 -15.96 33.49
N VAL A 173 -14.41 -17.01 34.18
CA VAL A 173 -14.03 -18.39 33.87
C VAL A 173 -14.63 -18.86 32.54
N ALA A 174 -14.01 -19.87 31.92
CA ALA A 174 -14.37 -20.35 30.57
C ALA A 174 -15.87 -20.61 30.38
N ALA A 175 -16.53 -21.24 31.36
CA ALA A 175 -17.96 -21.57 31.30
C ALA A 175 -18.85 -20.31 31.22
N GLU A 176 -18.53 -19.25 31.98
CA GLU A 176 -19.30 -18.02 31.96
C GLU A 176 -19.08 -17.23 30.67
N ARG A 177 -17.83 -17.20 30.17
CA ARG A 177 -17.51 -16.61 28.85
C ARG A 177 -18.29 -17.29 27.74
N LYS A 178 -18.37 -18.62 27.77
CA LYS A 178 -19.16 -19.42 26.82
C LYS A 178 -20.65 -19.11 26.91
N ALA A 179 -21.20 -19.04 28.12
CA ALA A 179 -22.61 -18.71 28.33
C ALA A 179 -22.99 -17.32 27.78
N LEU A 180 -22.11 -16.32 27.91
CA LEU A 180 -22.31 -14.98 27.33
C LEU A 180 -22.24 -15.00 25.80
N TRP A 181 -21.27 -15.70 25.21
CA TRP A 181 -21.17 -15.86 23.76
C TRP A 181 -22.41 -16.58 23.19
N GLU A 182 -22.86 -17.67 23.82
CA GLU A 182 -24.06 -18.38 23.41
C GLU A 182 -25.31 -17.49 23.50
N ALA A 183 -25.43 -16.67 24.54
CA ALA A 183 -26.50 -15.69 24.68
C ALA A 183 -26.51 -14.66 23.56
N GLN A 184 -25.33 -14.13 23.21
CA GLN A 184 -25.22 -13.23 22.06
C GLN A 184 -25.65 -13.93 20.77
N CYS A 185 -25.15 -15.13 20.49
CA CYS A 185 -25.53 -15.87 19.29
C CYS A 185 -27.04 -16.16 19.25
N ARG A 186 -27.67 -16.48 20.39
CA ARG A 186 -29.13 -16.63 20.48
C ARG A 186 -29.86 -15.34 20.15
N ALA A 187 -29.43 -14.20 20.70
CA ALA A 187 -30.04 -12.91 20.43
C ALA A 187 -29.91 -12.51 18.95
N VAL A 188 -28.73 -12.68 18.35
CA VAL A 188 -28.51 -12.43 16.92
C VAL A 188 -29.42 -13.31 16.06
N ARG A 189 -29.50 -14.61 16.34
CA ARG A 189 -30.38 -15.54 15.61
C ARG A 189 -31.86 -15.18 15.77
N ALA A 190 -32.28 -14.70 16.94
CA ALA A 190 -33.65 -14.28 17.18
C ALA A 190 -34.04 -13.08 16.30
N VAL A 191 -33.21 -12.05 16.25
CA VAL A 191 -33.45 -10.88 15.39
C VAL A 191 -33.34 -11.24 13.91
N ALA A 192 -32.36 -12.06 13.52
CA ALA A 192 -32.23 -12.51 12.14
C ALA A 192 -33.51 -13.20 11.62
N ARG A 193 -34.16 -14.01 12.47
CA ARG A 193 -35.46 -14.63 12.16
C ARG A 193 -36.59 -13.59 12.00
N GLU A 194 -36.63 -12.56 12.84
CA GLU A 194 -37.63 -11.47 12.74
C GLU A 194 -37.55 -10.75 11.38
N PHE A 195 -36.33 -10.54 10.87
CA PHE A 195 -36.10 -9.85 9.59
C PHE A 195 -36.00 -10.81 8.39
N ALA A 196 -36.25 -12.12 8.58
CA ALA A 196 -36.10 -13.17 7.58
C ALA A 196 -34.71 -13.20 6.91
N VAL A 197 -33.65 -12.97 7.69
CA VAL A 197 -32.26 -12.94 7.24
C VAL A 197 -31.55 -14.25 7.64
N PRO A 198 -30.92 -14.98 6.70
CA PRO A 198 -30.17 -16.20 7.02
C PRO A 198 -28.93 -15.93 7.88
N ILE A 199 -28.53 -16.96 8.63
CA ILE A 199 -27.31 -16.99 9.45
C ILE A 199 -26.28 -17.88 8.73
N GLY A 200 -25.08 -17.36 8.53
CA GLY A 200 -23.92 -18.15 8.12
C GLY A 200 -23.29 -18.80 9.33
N GLU A 201 -23.64 -20.06 9.58
CA GLU A 201 -23.08 -20.83 10.70
C GLU A 201 -21.58 -21.09 10.47
N ALA A 202 -20.80 -20.99 11.55
CA ALA A 202 -19.38 -21.28 11.50
C ALA A 202 -19.16 -22.80 11.28
N PRO A 203 -18.19 -23.21 10.45
CA PRO A 203 -17.95 -24.62 10.18
C PRO A 203 -17.43 -25.34 11.43
N ALA A 204 -17.65 -26.66 11.51
CA ALA A 204 -17.36 -27.44 12.73
C ALA A 204 -15.88 -27.41 13.13
N ASP A 205 -14.97 -27.26 12.17
CA ASP A 205 -13.51 -27.26 12.35
C ASP A 205 -12.94 -25.94 12.93
N VAL A 206 -13.79 -24.95 13.21
CA VAL A 206 -13.39 -23.78 14.02
C VAL A 206 -13.66 -23.96 15.50
N PHE A 207 -14.31 -25.06 15.88
CA PHE A 207 -14.60 -25.41 17.26
C PHE A 207 -13.65 -26.52 17.73
N SER A 208 -13.19 -26.37 18.96
CA SER A 208 -12.62 -27.47 19.74
C SER A 208 -13.71 -28.49 20.11
N SER A 209 -13.30 -29.66 20.61
CA SER A 209 -14.21 -30.72 21.07
C SER A 209 -15.16 -30.27 22.20
N THR A 210 -14.81 -29.22 22.94
CA THR A 210 -15.59 -28.62 24.02
C THR A 210 -16.47 -27.44 23.57
N GLY A 211 -16.45 -27.11 22.27
CA GLY A 211 -17.25 -26.03 21.68
C GLY A 211 -16.69 -24.62 21.91
N PHE A 212 -15.43 -24.49 22.28
CA PHE A 212 -14.66 -23.23 22.29
C PHE A 212 -13.88 -23.07 20.98
N LEU A 213 -13.20 -21.92 20.79
CA LEU A 213 -12.35 -21.71 19.61
C LEU A 213 -11.24 -22.76 19.50
N ALA A 214 -11.13 -23.39 18.33
CA ALA A 214 -10.07 -24.33 18.00
C ALA A 214 -8.69 -23.69 18.18
N GLU A 215 -7.70 -24.48 18.55
CA GLU A 215 -6.36 -23.98 18.91
C GLU A 215 -5.64 -23.31 17.74
N ASP A 216 -5.73 -23.91 16.56
CA ASP A 216 -5.19 -23.36 15.32
C ASP A 216 -5.96 -22.12 14.82
N CYS A 217 -7.09 -21.78 15.43
CA CYS A 217 -7.88 -20.58 15.14
C CYS A 217 -7.55 -19.40 16.09
N ARG A 218 -6.67 -19.61 17.08
CA ARG A 218 -6.31 -18.59 18.08
C ARG A 218 -5.28 -17.62 17.54
N ARG A 219 -5.41 -16.34 17.90
CA ARG A 219 -4.46 -15.30 17.52
C ARG A 219 -3.40 -15.10 18.61
N ALA A 220 -2.13 -15.21 18.23
CA ALA A 220 -1.02 -14.87 19.12
C ALA A 220 -1.04 -13.36 19.45
N GLY A 221 -0.79 -13.03 20.71
CA GLY A 221 -0.80 -11.66 21.23
C GLY A 221 -2.18 -11.03 21.44
N ASP A 222 -3.28 -11.69 21.05
CA ASP A 222 -4.64 -11.14 21.20
C ASP A 222 -5.71 -12.23 21.37
N SER A 223 -6.15 -12.42 22.62
CA SER A 223 -7.15 -13.44 22.96
C SER A 223 -8.61 -13.03 22.72
N THR A 224 -8.86 -11.84 22.20
CA THR A 224 -10.22 -11.36 21.89
C THR A 224 -10.60 -11.55 20.42
N HIS A 225 -9.62 -11.89 19.58
CA HIS A 225 -9.79 -12.10 18.16
C HIS A 225 -9.32 -13.49 17.75
N ALA A 226 -9.98 -14.05 16.75
CA ALA A 226 -9.49 -15.23 16.05
C ALA A 226 -8.46 -14.82 14.97
N ASN A 227 -7.79 -15.81 14.38
CA ASN A 227 -6.73 -15.61 13.39
C ASN A 227 -7.21 -15.80 11.92
N GLU A 228 -6.27 -15.80 10.99
CA GLU A 228 -6.53 -15.95 9.56
C GLU A 228 -7.06 -17.34 9.15
N ILE A 229 -6.72 -18.40 9.91
CA ILE A 229 -7.21 -19.76 9.65
C ILE A 229 -8.72 -19.81 9.90
N TYR A 230 -9.17 -19.24 11.02
CA TYR A 230 -10.58 -19.08 11.33
C TYR A 230 -11.31 -18.29 10.24
N GLY A 231 -10.75 -17.14 9.82
CA GLY A 231 -11.34 -16.31 8.79
C GLY A 231 -11.48 -17.02 7.44
N ALA A 232 -10.47 -17.78 7.03
CA ALA A 232 -10.50 -18.57 5.81
C ALA A 232 -11.62 -19.63 5.83
N ARG A 233 -11.70 -20.42 6.91
CA ARG A 233 -12.73 -21.46 7.10
C ARG A 233 -14.15 -20.89 7.06
N VAL A 234 -14.39 -19.80 7.79
CA VAL A 234 -15.72 -19.18 7.84
C VAL A 234 -16.10 -18.58 6.49
N LEU A 235 -15.18 -17.92 5.78
CA LEU A 235 -15.46 -17.43 4.43
C LEU A 235 -15.76 -18.57 3.47
N GLN A 236 -14.97 -19.64 3.48
CA GLN A 236 -15.18 -20.78 2.58
C GLN A 236 -16.56 -21.43 2.80
N SER A 237 -16.96 -21.59 4.07
CA SER A 237 -18.30 -22.07 4.43
C SER A 237 -19.40 -21.11 3.95
N ALA A 238 -19.28 -19.82 4.27
CA ALA A 238 -20.27 -18.81 3.91
C ALA A 238 -20.43 -18.61 2.39
N LEU A 239 -19.32 -18.71 1.64
CA LEU A 239 -19.34 -18.64 0.18
C LEU A 239 -19.94 -19.90 -0.45
N SER A 240 -19.80 -21.05 0.20
CA SER A 240 -20.34 -22.34 -0.27
C SER A 240 -21.84 -22.52 0.02
N ALA A 241 -22.37 -21.88 1.07
CA ALA A 241 -23.77 -21.96 1.50
C ALA A 241 -24.75 -21.07 0.70
N ASP A 242 -24.29 -20.41 -0.37
CA ASP A 242 -25.05 -19.44 -1.14
C ASP A 242 -26.16 -20.08 -2.01
N PRO A 243 -27.46 -19.72 -1.82
CA PRO A 243 -28.56 -20.19 -2.67
C PRO A 243 -28.44 -19.78 -4.15
N ALA A 244 -27.66 -18.75 -4.49
CA ALA A 244 -27.41 -18.33 -5.87
C ALA A 244 -26.55 -19.35 -6.66
N ARG A 245 -25.84 -20.27 -5.97
CA ARG A 245 -25.27 -21.47 -6.62
C ARG A 245 -26.34 -22.45 -7.10
N GLY A 246 -27.59 -22.29 -6.67
CA GLY A 246 -28.70 -23.21 -6.91
C GLY A 246 -29.52 -22.97 -8.18
N LYS A 247 -29.28 -21.90 -8.97
CA LYS A 247 -30.07 -21.63 -10.20
C LYS A 247 -29.30 -21.22 -11.45
N THR A 248 -27.98 -21.31 -11.43
CA THR A 248 -27.15 -21.34 -12.65
C THR A 248 -26.02 -22.35 -12.52
N ALA A 249 -26.35 -23.56 -12.06
CA ALA A 249 -25.65 -24.71 -12.62
C ALA A 249 -26.08 -24.77 -14.10
N PRO A 250 -25.17 -24.71 -15.08
CA PRO A 250 -25.54 -25.07 -16.44
C PRO A 250 -26.09 -26.49 -16.34
N ALA A 251 -27.31 -26.68 -16.86
CA ALA A 251 -27.83 -28.02 -17.14
C ALA A 251 -26.68 -28.84 -17.70
N GLY A 252 -26.46 -30.02 -17.11
CA GLY A 252 -25.30 -30.86 -17.35
C GLY A 252 -24.85 -30.70 -18.79
N ARG A 253 -23.67 -30.08 -18.98
CA ARG A 253 -22.99 -30.28 -20.26
C ARG A 253 -22.96 -31.80 -20.41
N PRO A 254 -23.36 -32.36 -21.57
CA PRO A 254 -23.08 -33.76 -21.82
C PRO A 254 -21.62 -33.95 -21.42
N HIS A 255 -21.33 -35.07 -20.77
CA HIS A 255 -19.97 -35.48 -20.46
C HIS A 255 -19.25 -35.60 -21.81
N HIS A 256 -18.83 -34.47 -22.36
CA HIS A 256 -17.80 -34.41 -23.34
C HIS A 256 -16.61 -34.95 -22.57
N PRO A 257 -15.96 -36.02 -23.05
CA PRO A 257 -14.69 -36.42 -22.48
C PRO A 257 -13.87 -35.14 -22.42
N VAL A 258 -13.43 -34.76 -21.21
CA VAL A 258 -12.36 -33.78 -21.09
C VAL A 258 -11.27 -34.37 -21.97
N ASP A 259 -10.96 -33.67 -23.06
CA ASP A 259 -9.79 -34.04 -23.81
C ASP A 259 -8.61 -33.77 -22.88
N THR A 260 -8.20 -34.80 -22.15
CA THR A 260 -7.06 -34.82 -21.24
C THR A 260 -5.75 -34.55 -21.99
N ARG A 261 -5.81 -34.25 -23.29
CA ARG A 261 -4.71 -33.81 -24.14
C ARG A 261 -4.45 -32.29 -24.11
N THR A 262 -5.22 -31.47 -23.39
CA THR A 262 -4.98 -30.01 -23.32
C THR A 262 -4.81 -29.48 -21.87
N HIS A 263 -3.85 -28.58 -21.67
CA HIS A 263 -3.40 -28.08 -20.36
C HIS A 263 -3.88 -26.63 -20.10
N PRO A 264 -3.93 -26.12 -18.85
CA PRO A 264 -4.45 -24.77 -18.54
C PRO A 264 -3.68 -23.60 -19.15
N TYR A 265 -2.46 -23.82 -19.66
CA TYR A 265 -1.73 -22.81 -20.44
C TYR A 265 -2.19 -22.72 -21.91
N ALA A 266 -3.00 -23.66 -22.41
CA ALA A 266 -3.37 -23.72 -23.81
C ALA A 266 -4.21 -22.48 -24.18
N GLY A 267 -3.84 -21.78 -25.24
CA GLY A 267 -4.51 -20.55 -25.68
C GLY A 267 -4.15 -19.29 -24.88
N LEU A 268 -3.23 -19.35 -23.90
CA LEU A 268 -2.70 -18.14 -23.28
C LEU A 268 -1.96 -17.26 -24.30
N PRO A 269 -1.96 -15.93 -24.11
CA PRO A 269 -1.24 -15.00 -24.99
C PRO A 269 0.28 -15.21 -24.90
N ASP A 270 1.00 -14.76 -25.91
CA ASP A 270 2.44 -15.02 -26.05
C ASP A 270 3.28 -14.48 -24.89
N TYR A 271 2.88 -13.37 -24.27
CA TYR A 271 3.57 -12.80 -23.10
C TYR A 271 3.55 -13.74 -21.88
N ALA A 272 2.65 -14.74 -21.83
CA ALA A 272 2.59 -15.73 -20.76
C ALA A 272 3.65 -16.84 -20.90
N PHE A 273 4.36 -16.91 -22.04
CA PHE A 273 5.33 -17.95 -22.34
C PHE A 273 6.73 -17.38 -22.54
N TRP A 274 7.68 -17.80 -21.69
CA TRP A 274 9.08 -17.36 -21.77
C TRP A 274 9.67 -17.47 -23.18
N SER A 275 9.47 -18.60 -23.85
CA SER A 275 10.04 -18.80 -25.19
C SER A 275 9.56 -17.78 -26.22
N ARG A 276 8.34 -17.23 -26.06
CA ARG A 276 7.70 -16.34 -27.04
C ARG A 276 7.84 -14.87 -26.64
N ALA A 277 7.77 -14.59 -25.34
CA ALA A 277 7.92 -13.26 -24.76
C ALA A 277 9.39 -12.82 -24.67
N ILE A 278 10.31 -13.79 -24.47
CA ILE A 278 11.72 -13.53 -24.19
C ILE A 278 12.62 -14.20 -25.23
N SER A 279 12.71 -15.54 -25.26
CA SER A 279 13.77 -16.22 -26.03
C SER A 279 13.74 -15.99 -27.55
N ARG A 280 12.57 -15.65 -28.13
CA ARG A 280 12.38 -15.40 -29.56
C ARG A 280 12.32 -13.91 -29.92
N ARG A 281 12.49 -13.01 -28.94
CA ARG A 281 12.48 -11.56 -29.14
C ARG A 281 13.91 -11.05 -29.13
N ALA A 282 14.19 -10.03 -29.95
CA ALA A 282 15.41 -9.26 -29.79
C ALA A 282 15.35 -8.50 -28.46
N THR A 283 16.50 -8.27 -27.82
CA THR A 283 16.59 -7.58 -26.53
C THR A 283 15.82 -6.26 -26.52
N ALA A 284 15.97 -5.45 -27.57
CA ALA A 284 15.33 -4.14 -27.71
C ALA A 284 13.81 -4.17 -27.99
N ASP A 285 13.26 -5.35 -28.27
CA ASP A 285 11.83 -5.58 -28.55
C ASP A 285 11.07 -6.16 -27.34
N VAL A 286 11.76 -6.41 -26.21
CA VAL A 286 11.14 -6.97 -25.01
C VAL A 286 10.31 -5.90 -24.31
N ASP A 287 8.99 -6.05 -24.38
CA ASP A 287 8.01 -5.19 -23.71
C ASP A 287 7.22 -5.99 -22.65
N PRO A 288 7.53 -5.82 -21.36
CA PRO A 288 6.83 -6.53 -20.29
C PRO A 288 5.55 -5.83 -19.81
N VAL A 289 5.11 -4.73 -20.42
CA VAL A 289 3.90 -4.01 -19.97
C VAL A 289 2.64 -4.67 -20.53
N VAL A 290 1.85 -5.26 -19.64
CA VAL A 290 0.57 -5.89 -20.00
C VAL A 290 -0.58 -5.05 -19.44
N SER A 291 -1.28 -4.32 -20.31
CA SER A 291 -2.47 -3.52 -20.00
C SER A 291 -2.30 -2.55 -18.81
N PRO A 292 -1.83 -1.31 -19.04
CA PRO A 292 -1.68 -0.34 -17.96
C PRO A 292 -3.02 -0.06 -17.26
N LEU A 293 -2.97 0.23 -15.96
CA LEU A 293 -4.16 0.56 -15.16
C LEU A 293 -4.82 1.87 -15.62
N PHE A 294 -3.99 2.84 -15.99
CA PHE A 294 -4.36 4.11 -16.59
C PHE A 294 -3.24 4.58 -17.51
N ARG A 295 -3.55 5.52 -18.39
CA ARG A 295 -2.56 6.24 -19.19
C ARG A 295 -2.43 7.68 -18.73
N VAL A 296 -1.24 8.23 -18.87
CA VAL A 296 -0.89 9.62 -18.60
C VAL A 296 -1.25 10.45 -19.84
N ARG A 297 -2.03 11.50 -19.64
CA ARG A 297 -2.40 12.49 -20.66
C ARG A 297 -1.41 13.65 -20.66
N LYS A 298 -1.28 14.35 -21.79
CA LYS A 298 -0.50 15.60 -21.82
C LYS A 298 -1.00 16.67 -20.87
N SER A 299 -2.31 16.66 -20.58
CA SER A 299 -2.95 17.58 -19.64
C SER A 299 -2.87 17.12 -18.18
N ASP A 300 -2.36 15.92 -17.90
CA ASP A 300 -2.17 15.47 -16.52
C ASP A 300 -0.94 16.19 -15.96
N ARG A 301 -1.08 16.85 -14.81
CA ARG A 301 0.06 17.41 -14.07
C ARG A 301 0.87 16.26 -13.49
N VAL A 302 2.03 15.99 -14.08
CA VAL A 302 2.89 14.86 -13.67
C VAL A 302 3.96 15.35 -12.72
N ALA A 303 4.01 14.75 -11.54
CA ALA A 303 5.14 14.91 -10.62
C ALA A 303 6.00 13.64 -10.59
N THR A 304 7.32 13.78 -10.58
CA THR A 304 8.26 12.66 -10.39
C THR A 304 8.97 12.81 -9.06
N ALA A 305 9.46 11.69 -8.48
CA ALA A 305 10.42 11.62 -7.38
C ALA A 305 11.11 10.25 -7.35
N GLY A 306 12.23 10.14 -6.62
CA GLY A 306 12.89 8.85 -6.39
C GLY A 306 14.41 8.90 -6.54
N SER A 307 14.99 7.77 -6.95
CA SER A 307 16.41 7.67 -7.34
C SER A 307 16.74 8.47 -8.62
N CYS A 308 18.02 8.63 -8.97
CA CYS A 308 18.48 9.27 -10.22
C CYS A 308 17.75 8.77 -11.47
N PHE A 309 17.40 7.48 -11.52
CA PHE A 309 16.72 6.89 -12.68
C PHE A 309 15.36 7.56 -13.00
N ALA A 310 14.69 8.14 -11.99
CA ALA A 310 13.45 8.89 -12.19
C ALA A 310 13.64 10.16 -13.04
N GLN A 311 14.86 10.72 -13.10
CA GLN A 311 15.16 11.91 -13.87
C GLN A 311 15.08 11.65 -15.38
N HIS A 312 15.33 10.41 -15.84
CA HIS A 312 15.13 10.08 -17.25
C HIS A 312 13.65 10.14 -17.64
N ILE A 313 12.75 9.73 -16.74
CA ILE A 313 11.30 9.80 -16.96
C ILE A 313 10.83 11.25 -17.04
N SER A 314 11.27 12.13 -16.13
CA SER A 314 10.90 13.55 -16.16
C SER A 314 11.38 14.24 -17.43
N ARG A 315 12.65 14.09 -17.80
CA ARG A 315 13.21 14.65 -19.04
C ARG A 315 12.44 14.19 -20.27
N ARG A 316 12.12 12.90 -20.36
CA ARG A 316 11.38 12.35 -21.50
C ARG A 316 9.96 12.90 -21.58
N LEU A 317 9.27 13.02 -20.45
CA LEU A 317 7.93 13.60 -20.38
C LEU A 317 7.93 15.08 -20.77
N GLU A 318 8.87 15.86 -20.24
CA GLU A 318 9.04 17.28 -20.57
C GLU A 318 9.36 17.47 -22.06
N ALA A 319 10.31 16.71 -22.61
CA ALA A 319 10.66 16.74 -24.03
C ALA A 319 9.50 16.32 -24.94
N ALA A 320 8.60 15.44 -24.47
CA ALA A 320 7.40 15.03 -25.19
C ALA A 320 6.20 16.01 -25.03
N GLY A 321 6.37 17.08 -24.26
CA GLY A 321 5.37 18.13 -24.06
C GLY A 321 4.23 17.74 -23.12
N PHE A 322 4.49 16.87 -22.14
CA PHE A 322 3.57 16.63 -21.03
C PHE A 322 3.64 17.78 -20.03
N ASP A 323 2.55 18.00 -19.28
CA ASP A 323 2.52 18.96 -18.17
C ASP A 323 3.33 18.45 -16.96
N PHE A 324 4.66 18.46 -17.11
CA PHE A 324 5.59 18.11 -16.05
C PHE A 324 5.65 19.23 -15.02
N MET A 325 5.27 18.91 -13.78
CA MET A 325 5.22 19.88 -12.70
C MET A 325 6.62 20.29 -12.29
N VAL A 326 6.83 21.61 -12.25
CA VAL A 326 8.01 22.27 -11.67
C VAL A 326 7.53 23.28 -10.64
N VAL A 327 7.61 22.94 -9.36
CA VAL A 327 7.14 23.82 -8.27
C VAL A 327 8.24 24.69 -7.68
N GLU A 328 9.51 24.39 -8.00
CA GLU A 328 10.68 25.18 -7.67
C GLU A 328 11.58 25.27 -8.92
N ASP A 329 11.67 26.46 -9.52
CA ASP A 329 12.53 26.73 -10.69
C ASP A 329 13.67 27.68 -10.27
N GLU A 330 14.86 27.12 -10.08
CA GLU A 330 16.10 27.88 -10.13
C GLU A 330 16.99 27.23 -11.17
N ARG A 331 17.11 27.89 -12.31
CA ARG A 331 18.01 27.49 -13.39
C ARG A 331 19.41 27.95 -13.04
N ALA A 332 20.41 27.10 -13.27
CA ALA A 332 21.79 27.54 -13.26
C ALA A 332 22.01 28.59 -14.38
N PRO A 333 23.07 29.40 -14.33
CA PRO A 333 23.42 30.34 -15.41
C PRO A 333 23.55 29.67 -16.80
N SER A 334 23.81 28.36 -16.84
CA SER A 334 23.82 27.53 -18.06
C SER A 334 22.42 27.25 -18.63
N GLY A 335 21.35 27.66 -17.95
CA GLY A 335 19.96 27.37 -18.31
C GLY A 335 19.49 25.97 -17.92
N GLN A 336 20.39 25.09 -17.45
CA GLN A 336 20.06 23.74 -16.97
C GLN A 336 19.57 23.76 -15.53
N ARG A 337 18.63 22.86 -15.22
CA ARG A 337 18.14 22.64 -13.86
C ARG A 337 19.12 21.72 -13.14
N SER A 338 19.47 22.06 -11.90
CA SER A 338 20.43 21.27 -11.10
C SER A 338 19.88 19.87 -10.76
N TYR A 339 18.55 19.73 -10.69
CA TYR A 339 17.85 18.46 -10.49
C TYR A 339 16.56 18.44 -11.31
N ASP A 340 16.36 17.40 -12.14
CA ASP A 340 15.18 17.24 -12.99
C ASP A 340 14.03 16.54 -12.26
N PHE A 341 13.71 17.05 -11.08
CA PHE A 341 12.58 16.63 -10.28
C PHE A 341 11.51 17.71 -10.22
N SER A 342 10.34 17.34 -9.73
CA SER A 342 9.22 18.29 -9.63
C SER A 342 9.42 19.36 -8.55
N ALA A 343 10.21 19.04 -7.52
CA ALA A 343 10.66 19.97 -6.51
C ALA A 343 12.15 19.72 -6.20
N ARG A 344 12.84 20.67 -5.58
CA ARG A 344 14.28 20.61 -5.29
C ARG A 344 14.55 19.86 -3.98
N TYR A 345 14.10 18.61 -3.88
CA TYR A 345 14.37 17.72 -2.73
C TYR A 345 15.60 16.81 -2.92
N GLY A 346 16.27 16.84 -4.08
CA GLY A 346 17.37 15.91 -4.38
C GLY A 346 16.85 14.51 -4.72
N ASN A 347 17.63 13.46 -4.45
CA ASN A 347 17.14 12.09 -4.60
C ASN A 347 16.36 11.64 -3.36
N ILE A 348 15.28 10.90 -3.58
CA ILE A 348 14.52 10.22 -2.52
C ILE A 348 14.74 8.73 -2.69
N TYR A 349 15.67 8.16 -1.94
CA TYR A 349 16.08 6.78 -2.11
C TYR A 349 15.12 5.78 -1.47
N THR A 350 14.60 6.09 -0.28
CA THR A 350 13.77 5.15 0.50
C THR A 350 12.30 5.60 0.60
N ALA A 351 11.38 4.65 0.77
CA ALA A 351 9.97 4.96 1.03
C ALA A 351 9.78 5.75 2.34
N ARG A 352 10.63 5.53 3.35
CA ARG A 352 10.63 6.30 4.60
C ARG A 352 10.95 7.78 4.37
N GLN A 353 11.91 8.08 3.49
CA GLN A 353 12.23 9.47 3.11
C GLN A 353 11.04 10.14 2.39
N LEU A 354 10.35 9.43 1.50
CA LEU A 354 9.14 9.96 0.84
C LEU A 354 8.05 10.29 1.86
N LEU A 355 7.75 9.36 2.78
CA LEU A 355 6.75 9.58 3.84
C LEU A 355 7.15 10.76 4.74
N GLN A 356 8.43 10.84 5.12
CA GLN A 356 8.96 11.94 5.92
C GLN A 356 8.87 13.28 5.20
N LEU A 357 9.19 13.33 3.91
CA LEU A 357 9.06 14.56 3.12
C LEU A 357 7.62 15.06 3.11
N PHE A 358 6.65 14.15 2.91
CA PHE A 358 5.23 14.47 3.01
C PHE A 358 4.90 14.99 4.42
N ASP A 359 5.33 14.30 5.46
CA ASP A 359 5.02 14.68 6.85
C ASP A 359 5.61 16.04 7.24
N ARG A 360 6.81 16.36 6.77
CA ARG A 360 7.42 17.69 6.93
C ARG A 360 6.63 18.76 6.17
N ALA A 361 6.21 18.50 4.93
CA ALA A 361 5.48 19.46 4.11
C ALA A 361 4.10 19.86 4.68
N PHE A 362 3.45 18.91 5.38
CA PHE A 362 2.15 19.09 6.02
C PHE A 362 2.23 19.35 7.54
N GLY A 363 3.44 19.44 8.12
CA GLY A 363 3.65 19.76 9.53
C GLY A 363 3.32 18.63 10.51
N TYR A 364 3.19 17.39 10.02
CA TYR A 364 3.02 16.20 10.87
C TYR A 364 4.34 15.76 11.54
N PHE A 365 5.47 16.21 11.01
CA PHE A 365 6.79 15.93 11.55
C PHE A 365 7.72 17.13 11.41
N VAL A 366 8.41 17.48 12.49
CA VAL A 366 9.43 18.55 12.54
C VAL A 366 10.71 17.94 13.14
N PRO A 367 11.77 17.77 12.34
CA PRO A 367 13.02 17.17 12.81
C PRO A 367 13.77 18.11 13.76
N LEU A 368 14.53 17.54 14.69
CA LEU A 368 15.42 18.26 15.61
C LEU A 368 16.61 18.88 14.86
N GLU A 369 17.18 18.14 13.91
CA GLU A 369 18.26 18.64 13.07
C GLU A 369 17.70 19.50 11.94
N THR A 370 18.09 20.77 11.94
CA THR A 370 17.60 21.76 10.96
C THR A 370 18.67 22.27 10.01
N ALA A 371 19.95 22.02 10.33
CA ALA A 371 21.09 22.38 9.50
C ALA A 371 22.31 21.50 9.83
N TRP A 372 23.12 21.22 8.82
CA TRP A 372 24.40 20.54 8.92
C TRP A 372 25.54 21.49 8.60
N LEU A 373 26.60 21.49 9.42
CA LEU A 373 27.82 22.24 9.14
C LEU A 373 28.64 21.48 8.09
N ARG A 374 29.12 22.20 7.08
CA ARG A 374 29.99 21.69 6.02
C ARG A 374 31.47 21.96 6.36
N PRO A 375 32.41 21.23 5.73
CA PRO A 375 33.85 21.46 5.92
C PRO A 375 34.31 22.88 5.55
N ASP A 376 33.60 23.57 4.65
CA ASP A 376 33.87 24.95 4.24
C ASP A 376 33.32 26.02 5.22
N GLY A 377 32.76 25.59 6.36
CA GLY A 377 32.18 26.47 7.38
C GLY A 377 30.76 26.97 7.05
N ARG A 378 30.16 26.53 5.93
CA ARG A 378 28.78 26.88 5.55
C ARG A 378 27.79 25.82 6.04
N PHE A 379 26.50 26.11 5.92
CA PHE A 379 25.43 25.22 6.37
C PHE A 379 24.63 24.64 5.20
N CYS A 380 24.19 23.39 5.30
CA CYS A 380 23.26 22.77 4.35
C CYS A 380 22.04 22.15 5.06
N ASP A 381 20.99 21.90 4.29
CA ASP A 381 19.79 21.19 4.76
C ASP A 381 20.10 19.68 4.87
N PRO A 382 19.97 19.05 6.07
CA PRO A 382 20.25 17.62 6.26
C PRO A 382 19.47 16.69 5.33
N PHE A 383 18.32 17.14 4.83
CA PHE A 383 17.40 16.32 4.04
C PHE A 383 17.54 16.53 2.54
N ARG A 384 18.38 17.47 2.12
CA ARG A 384 18.74 17.73 0.72
C ARG A 384 20.13 18.39 0.63
N PRO A 385 21.17 17.75 1.20
CA PRO A 385 22.44 18.42 1.53
C PRO A 385 23.24 18.89 0.32
N ARG A 386 22.91 18.40 -0.89
CA ARG A 386 23.55 18.81 -2.16
C ARG A 386 22.68 19.62 -3.10
N VAL A 387 21.47 20.02 -2.68
CA VAL A 387 20.59 20.84 -3.53
C VAL A 387 21.13 22.26 -3.68
N ASP A 388 21.75 22.80 -2.63
CA ASP A 388 22.40 24.10 -2.65
C ASP A 388 23.92 23.89 -2.65
N ALA A 389 24.52 23.90 -3.84
CA ALA A 389 25.93 23.59 -4.05
C ALA A 389 26.87 24.45 -3.18
N ASP A 390 26.58 25.75 -3.06
CA ASP A 390 27.35 26.69 -2.27
C ASP A 390 27.03 26.64 -0.77
N GLY A 391 25.92 26.02 -0.37
CA GLY A 391 25.41 26.08 1.00
C GLY A 391 25.02 27.49 1.46
N HIS A 392 24.69 27.63 2.73
CA HIS A 392 24.15 28.84 3.34
C HIS A 392 25.13 29.42 4.36
N ALA A 393 25.17 30.75 4.50
CA ALA A 393 26.06 31.39 5.46
C ALA A 393 25.59 31.20 6.91
N ALA A 394 24.28 31.01 7.14
CA ALA A 394 23.69 30.85 8.46
C ALA A 394 22.58 29.79 8.49
N ILE A 395 22.38 29.18 9.66
CA ILE A 395 21.31 28.19 9.92
C ILE A 395 19.92 28.74 9.59
N VAL A 396 19.67 30.02 9.89
CA VAL A 396 18.37 30.66 9.61
C VAL A 396 18.05 30.70 8.11
N ASP A 397 19.06 30.77 7.25
CA ASP A 397 18.86 30.78 5.81
C ASP A 397 18.54 29.38 5.29
N VAL A 398 19.16 28.34 5.85
CA VAL A 398 18.77 26.93 5.63
C VAL A 398 17.31 26.71 6.00
N GLN A 399 16.88 27.19 7.16
CA GLN A 399 15.51 27.04 7.66
C GLN A 399 14.48 27.76 6.76
N LYS A 400 14.79 28.98 6.31
CA LYS A 400 13.94 29.72 5.35
C LYS A 400 13.84 29.00 4.01
N ALA A 401 14.96 28.52 3.47
CA ALA A 401 14.99 27.77 2.23
C ALA A 401 14.18 26.47 2.36
N ALA A 402 14.31 25.76 3.50
CA ALA A 402 13.53 24.56 3.79
C ALA A 402 12.03 24.85 3.91
N GLU A 403 11.64 25.96 4.53
CA GLU A 403 10.22 26.35 4.61
C GLU A 403 9.61 26.65 3.23
N GLN A 404 10.34 27.39 2.38
CA GLN A 404 9.91 27.67 1.00
C GLN A 404 9.75 26.37 0.20
N HIS A 405 10.72 25.47 0.32
CA HIS A 405 10.69 24.16 -0.31
C HIS A 405 9.51 23.30 0.14
N LEU A 406 9.30 23.18 1.45
CA LEU A 406 8.20 22.37 1.99
C LEU A 406 6.83 22.91 1.60
N ARG A 407 6.69 24.24 1.42
CA ARG A 407 5.47 24.84 0.84
C ARG A 407 5.27 24.44 -0.62
N ALA A 408 6.34 24.41 -1.42
CA ALA A 408 6.28 23.98 -2.82
C ALA A 408 5.95 22.49 -2.93
N VAL A 409 6.56 21.63 -2.11
CA VAL A 409 6.26 20.19 -2.03
C VAL A 409 4.81 19.96 -1.63
N ARG A 410 4.29 20.71 -0.65
CA ARG A 410 2.87 20.65 -0.28
C ARG A 410 1.96 20.97 -1.46
N ARG A 411 2.27 22.05 -2.20
CA ARG A 411 1.53 22.43 -3.41
C ARG A 411 1.56 21.31 -4.45
N MET A 412 2.73 20.72 -4.72
CA MET A 412 2.90 19.61 -5.65
C MET A 412 1.96 18.44 -5.32
N PHE A 413 1.94 17.97 -4.06
CA PHE A 413 1.07 16.85 -3.67
C PHE A 413 -0.43 17.19 -3.72
N CYS A 414 -0.81 18.44 -3.44
CA CYS A 414 -2.20 18.89 -3.56
C CYS A 414 -2.67 19.03 -5.02
N GLU A 415 -1.76 19.32 -5.95
CA GLU A 415 -2.10 19.68 -7.33
C GLU A 415 -1.80 18.59 -8.36
N LEU A 416 -0.92 17.63 -8.10
CA LEU A 416 -0.58 16.61 -9.10
C LEU A 416 -1.80 15.76 -9.53
N ASP A 417 -1.78 15.27 -10.76
CA ASP A 417 -2.74 14.29 -11.27
C ASP A 417 -2.12 12.89 -11.34
N VAL A 418 -0.81 12.82 -11.62
CA VAL A 418 -0.02 11.59 -11.65
C VAL A 418 1.29 11.79 -10.90
N PHE A 419 1.60 10.89 -9.97
CA PHE A 419 2.87 10.85 -9.25
C PHE A 419 3.68 9.60 -9.66
N VAL A 420 4.86 9.80 -10.22
CA VAL A 420 5.81 8.72 -10.55
C VAL A 420 6.86 8.64 -9.45
N PHE A 421 6.91 7.51 -8.75
CA PHE A 421 7.92 7.28 -7.71
C PHE A 421 8.82 6.10 -8.06
N THR A 422 10.13 6.37 -8.19
CA THR A 422 11.15 5.35 -8.46
C THR A 422 11.87 4.96 -7.17
N LEU A 423 11.57 3.77 -6.67
CA LEU A 423 12.18 3.19 -5.47
C LEU A 423 13.68 2.91 -5.70
N GLY A 424 14.52 3.51 -4.88
CA GLY A 424 15.98 3.44 -5.01
C GLY A 424 16.60 2.34 -4.14
N LEU A 425 16.50 2.51 -2.83
CA LEU A 425 17.25 1.78 -1.81
C LEU A 425 16.36 1.36 -0.63
N THR A 426 16.86 0.40 0.14
CA THR A 426 16.32 0.02 1.45
C THR A 426 17.18 0.53 2.62
N GLU A 427 18.40 0.97 2.34
CA GLU A 427 19.36 1.46 3.31
C GLU A 427 19.23 2.98 3.51
N CYS A 428 19.29 3.44 4.77
CA CYS A 428 19.46 4.85 5.10
C CYS A 428 20.08 5.02 6.50
N PHE A 429 20.42 6.27 6.84
CA PHE A 429 20.75 6.66 8.21
C PHE A 429 19.56 7.37 8.85
N ALA A 430 19.40 7.19 10.15
CA ALA A 430 18.34 7.79 10.94
C ALA A 430 18.88 8.40 12.23
N SER A 431 18.24 9.46 12.71
CA SER A 431 18.45 10.01 14.04
C SER A 431 17.76 9.11 15.07
N ARG A 432 18.51 8.70 16.08
CA ARG A 432 18.02 7.94 17.25
C ARG A 432 17.16 8.80 18.18
N LEU A 433 17.20 10.13 18.02
CA LEU A 433 16.52 11.09 18.91
C LEU A 433 15.06 11.31 18.52
N ASP A 434 14.77 11.39 17.23
CA ASP A 434 13.46 11.74 16.69
C ASP A 434 12.99 10.87 15.51
N GLY A 435 13.83 9.93 15.06
CA GLY A 435 13.54 9.04 13.94
C GLY A 435 13.67 9.68 12.56
N ALA A 436 14.23 10.90 12.46
CA ALA A 436 14.45 11.56 11.17
C ALA A 436 15.42 10.74 10.30
N VAL A 437 15.05 10.44 9.06
CA VAL A 437 15.92 9.75 8.09
C VAL A 437 16.60 10.71 7.13
N TYR A 438 17.83 10.39 6.75
CA TYR A 438 18.68 11.23 5.91
C TYR A 438 18.97 10.57 4.56
N PRO A 439 19.10 11.34 3.46
CA PRO A 439 19.49 10.83 2.13
C PRO A 439 20.93 10.33 2.09
N LEU A 440 21.81 10.94 2.90
CA LEU A 440 23.20 10.56 3.06
C LEU A 440 23.54 10.38 4.54
N ALA A 441 24.58 9.61 4.84
CA ALA A 441 25.14 9.58 6.17
C ALA A 441 25.67 10.98 6.56
N PRO A 442 25.44 11.45 7.80
CA PRO A 442 26.14 12.62 8.31
C PRO A 442 27.66 12.47 8.11
N GLY A 443 28.34 13.54 7.71
CA GLY A 443 29.78 13.53 7.37
C GLY A 443 30.08 13.34 5.88
N VAL A 444 29.13 12.86 5.07
CA VAL A 444 29.36 12.69 3.62
C VAL A 444 29.28 14.01 2.86
N ALA A 445 28.20 14.77 3.07
CA ALA A 445 27.97 16.08 2.43
C ALA A 445 27.85 17.25 3.43
N GLY A 446 27.96 16.94 4.72
CA GLY A 446 27.79 17.87 5.84
C GLY A 446 27.39 17.12 7.11
N GLY A 447 27.48 17.79 8.25
CA GLY A 447 27.20 17.19 9.55
C GLY A 447 28.34 16.29 10.02
N GLU A 448 28.15 15.67 11.18
CA GLU A 448 29.12 14.77 11.78
C GLU A 448 28.41 13.48 12.19
N PHE A 449 28.97 12.34 11.79
CA PHE A 449 28.45 11.05 12.21
C PHE A 449 28.77 10.83 13.69
N ASP A 450 27.75 10.43 14.43
CA ASP A 450 27.82 10.11 15.85
C ASP A 450 26.97 8.85 16.09
N ALA A 451 27.60 7.76 16.54
CA ALA A 451 26.93 6.47 16.72
C ALA A 451 25.90 6.45 17.87
N GLU A 452 25.96 7.42 18.81
CA GLU A 452 24.94 7.57 19.85
C GLU A 452 23.71 8.34 19.36
N ARG A 453 23.88 9.16 18.32
CA ARG A 453 22.81 9.98 17.73
C ARG A 453 22.26 9.43 16.43
N HIS A 454 23.03 8.61 15.72
CA HIS A 454 22.70 8.13 14.39
C HIS A 454 22.75 6.60 14.34
N GLU A 455 21.82 6.02 13.60
CA GLU A 455 21.79 4.59 13.33
C GLU A 455 21.62 4.30 11.85
N PHE A 456 22.19 3.18 11.44
CA PHE A 456 21.97 2.63 10.11
C PHE A 456 20.72 1.76 10.13
N LEU A 457 19.83 1.98 9.16
CA LEU A 457 18.62 1.20 8.95
C LEU A 457 18.67 0.53 7.58
N ASN A 458 18.17 -0.71 7.51
CA ASN A 458 17.92 -1.41 6.26
C ASN A 458 16.51 -2.00 6.31
N PHE A 459 15.58 -1.36 5.58
CA PHE A 459 14.15 -1.68 5.66
C PHE A 459 13.81 -3.00 4.95
N SER A 460 12.98 -3.80 5.62
CA SER A 460 12.35 -4.97 5.01
C SER A 460 11.26 -4.59 4.00
N SER A 461 10.88 -5.53 3.13
CA SER A 461 9.74 -5.32 2.21
C SER A 461 8.46 -4.93 2.96
N ALA A 462 8.21 -5.52 4.13
CA ALA A 462 7.03 -5.20 4.95
C ALA A 462 7.05 -3.75 5.46
N GLU A 463 8.22 -3.24 5.87
CA GLU A 463 8.38 -1.85 6.31
C GLU A 463 8.23 -0.88 5.14
N VAL A 464 8.82 -1.19 3.98
CA VAL A 464 8.64 -0.40 2.74
C VAL A 464 7.16 -0.35 2.34
N THR A 465 6.46 -1.50 2.35
CA THR A 465 5.01 -1.58 2.09
C THR A 465 4.23 -0.75 3.11
N ALA A 466 4.59 -0.80 4.39
CA ALA A 466 3.91 -0.02 5.44
C ALA A 466 4.08 1.49 5.22
N ASP A 467 5.29 1.94 4.87
CA ASP A 467 5.59 3.35 4.61
C ASP A 467 4.88 3.87 3.36
N LEU A 468 4.92 3.12 2.26
CA LEU A 468 4.17 3.44 1.04
C LEU A 468 2.66 3.50 1.30
N ARG A 469 2.11 2.54 2.07
CA ARG A 469 0.69 2.54 2.44
C ARG A 469 0.31 3.77 3.26
N ARG A 470 1.14 4.16 4.23
CA ARG A 470 0.93 5.38 5.03
C ARG A 470 0.98 6.62 4.16
N PHE A 471 1.97 6.73 3.28
CA PHE A 471 2.08 7.82 2.31
C PHE A 471 0.84 7.92 1.43
N LEU A 472 0.41 6.82 0.82
CA LEU A 472 -0.77 6.79 -0.06
C LEU A 472 -2.06 7.16 0.66
N HIS A 473 -2.26 6.69 1.90
CA HIS A 473 -3.40 7.11 2.71
C HIS A 473 -3.38 8.61 2.99
N LYS A 474 -2.20 9.18 3.32
CA LYS A 474 -2.06 10.62 3.58
C LYS A 474 -2.24 11.44 2.31
N LEU A 475 -1.70 10.99 1.17
CA LEU A 475 -1.91 11.62 -0.13
C LEU A 475 -3.40 11.65 -0.49
N ALA A 476 -4.13 10.55 -0.27
CA ALA A 476 -5.56 10.49 -0.55
C ALA A 476 -6.41 11.46 0.31
N LEU A 477 -5.93 11.86 1.50
CA LEU A 477 -6.62 12.86 2.33
C LEU A 477 -6.55 14.27 1.75
N VAL A 478 -5.46 14.59 1.03
CA VAL A 478 -5.21 15.95 0.50
C VAL A 478 -5.46 16.05 -1.00
N ASN A 479 -5.34 14.92 -1.71
CA ASN A 479 -5.56 14.78 -3.14
C ASN A 479 -6.10 13.37 -3.47
N PRO A 480 -7.42 13.15 -3.35
CA PRO A 480 -8.04 11.85 -3.62
C PRO A 480 -8.03 11.47 -5.11
N GLY A 481 -7.75 12.42 -6.02
CA GLY A 481 -7.67 12.19 -7.46
C GLY A 481 -6.29 11.72 -7.95
N ALA A 482 -5.27 11.78 -7.09
CA ALA A 482 -3.90 11.40 -7.45
C ALA A 482 -3.82 9.93 -7.90
N ARG A 483 -3.19 9.70 -9.05
CA ARG A 483 -2.79 8.38 -9.54
C ARG A 483 -1.30 8.19 -9.32
N VAL A 484 -0.83 6.97 -9.03
CA VAL A 484 0.59 6.72 -8.74
C VAL A 484 1.15 5.63 -9.64
N ILE A 485 2.34 5.88 -10.17
CA ILE A 485 3.16 4.90 -10.88
C ILE A 485 4.37 4.60 -10.01
N LEU A 486 4.48 3.36 -9.56
CA LEU A 486 5.67 2.87 -8.87
C LEU A 486 6.60 2.18 -9.85
N THR A 487 7.89 2.38 -9.71
CA THR A 487 8.91 1.60 -10.41
C THR A 487 10.13 1.39 -9.51
N VAL A 488 10.96 0.39 -9.81
CA VAL A 488 12.19 0.11 -9.06
C VAL A 488 13.39 0.50 -9.90
N SER A 489 14.34 1.20 -9.30
CA SER A 489 15.57 1.60 -9.98
C SER A 489 16.45 0.39 -10.28
N PRO A 490 16.95 0.22 -11.52
CA PRO A 490 17.87 -0.85 -11.88
C PRO A 490 19.28 -0.65 -11.33
N VAL A 491 19.63 0.57 -10.92
CA VAL A 491 21.00 0.94 -10.52
C VAL A 491 21.40 0.23 -9.21
N PRO A 492 22.46 -0.61 -9.21
CA PRO A 492 23.02 -1.20 -8.00
C PRO A 492 23.46 -0.18 -6.93
N LEU A 493 23.49 -0.62 -5.66
CA LEU A 493 24.07 0.20 -4.58
C LEU A 493 25.53 0.49 -4.91
N VAL A 494 25.96 1.73 -4.68
CA VAL A 494 27.39 2.07 -4.76
C VAL A 494 28.17 1.44 -3.60
N ALA A 495 27.57 1.46 -2.40
CA ALA A 495 28.16 1.03 -1.15
C ALA A 495 27.03 0.51 -0.24
N THR A 496 27.39 -0.40 0.67
CA THR A 496 26.48 -0.87 1.72
C THR A 496 27.17 -0.73 3.06
N ARG A 497 26.40 -0.31 4.08
CA ARG A 497 26.90 -0.30 5.46
C ARG A 497 26.58 -1.60 6.19
N SER A 498 25.78 -2.48 5.57
CA SER A 498 25.56 -3.84 6.07
C SER A 498 26.87 -4.65 6.06
N ASP A 499 27.02 -5.57 6.99
CA ASP A 499 28.17 -6.50 7.03
C ASP A 499 28.00 -7.62 5.97
N ARG A 500 27.86 -7.21 4.71
CA ARG A 500 27.61 -8.08 3.56
C ARG A 500 28.27 -7.50 2.32
N HIS A 501 28.56 -8.38 1.36
CA HIS A 501 29.02 -7.96 0.04
C HIS A 501 27.96 -7.08 -0.65
N VAL A 502 28.39 -5.97 -1.29
CA VAL A 502 27.51 -4.99 -1.94
C VAL A 502 26.56 -5.59 -2.97
N LEU A 503 27.01 -6.64 -3.69
CA LEU A 503 26.15 -7.41 -4.59
C LEU A 503 24.98 -8.09 -3.86
N VAL A 504 25.23 -8.72 -2.71
CA VAL A 504 24.19 -9.39 -1.90
C VAL A 504 23.22 -8.36 -1.32
N ALA A 505 23.76 -7.24 -0.83
CA ALA A 505 22.95 -6.12 -0.34
C ALA A 505 22.07 -5.54 -1.45
N THR A 506 22.62 -5.37 -2.66
CA THR A 506 21.88 -4.92 -3.85
C THR A 506 20.77 -5.88 -4.22
N THR A 507 21.07 -7.18 -4.34
CA THR A 507 20.04 -8.17 -4.67
C THR A 507 18.90 -8.15 -3.66
N TYR A 508 19.20 -8.09 -2.36
CA TYR A 508 18.18 -7.96 -1.32
C TYR A 508 17.37 -6.68 -1.48
N SER A 509 18.03 -5.54 -1.61
CA SER A 509 17.39 -4.22 -1.68
C SER A 509 16.40 -4.16 -2.84
N LYS A 510 16.83 -4.55 -4.05
CA LYS A 510 15.96 -4.52 -5.24
C LYS A 510 14.82 -5.52 -5.16
N ALA A 511 15.06 -6.72 -4.61
CA ALA A 511 14.01 -7.71 -4.40
C ALA A 511 12.96 -7.23 -3.40
N ALA A 512 13.38 -6.65 -2.27
CA ALA A 512 12.47 -6.12 -1.25
C ALA A 512 11.61 -4.97 -1.79
N LEU A 513 12.21 -4.03 -2.52
CA LEU A 513 11.50 -2.92 -3.16
C LEU A 513 10.51 -3.42 -4.22
N ARG A 514 10.89 -4.43 -5.02
CA ARG A 514 10.01 -5.01 -6.04
C ARG A 514 8.80 -5.71 -5.44
N VAL A 515 9.00 -6.46 -4.34
CA VAL A 515 7.91 -7.07 -3.57
C VAL A 515 6.98 -5.98 -3.03
N ALA A 516 7.52 -4.93 -2.41
CA ALA A 516 6.70 -3.84 -1.87
C ALA A 516 5.88 -3.13 -2.95
N ALA A 517 6.47 -2.87 -4.13
CA ALA A 517 5.76 -2.29 -5.26
C ALA A 517 4.61 -3.18 -5.78
N GLU A 518 4.79 -4.51 -5.77
CA GLU A 518 3.73 -5.47 -6.12
C GLU A 518 2.58 -5.44 -5.11
N GLU A 519 2.91 -5.49 -3.82
CA GLU A 519 1.91 -5.50 -2.76
C GLU A 519 1.07 -4.22 -2.76
N ILE A 520 1.70 -3.08 -3.00
CA ILE A 520 1.03 -1.79 -3.08
C ILE A 520 0.16 -1.67 -4.32
N SER A 521 0.65 -2.05 -5.51
CA SER A 521 -0.14 -1.98 -6.75
C SER A 521 -1.37 -2.89 -6.71
N ARG A 522 -1.27 -4.05 -6.03
CA ARG A 522 -2.41 -4.95 -5.82
C ARG A 522 -3.40 -4.42 -4.76
N ALA A 523 -2.92 -3.65 -3.79
CA ALA A 523 -3.74 -3.13 -2.69
C ALA A 523 -4.49 -1.84 -3.04
N PHE A 524 -3.99 -1.02 -3.97
CA PHE A 524 -4.54 0.30 -4.30
C PHE A 524 -4.97 0.41 -5.75
N ALA A 525 -6.25 0.70 -5.99
CA ALA A 525 -6.84 0.75 -7.33
C ALA A 525 -6.40 1.94 -8.20
N ASN A 526 -5.65 2.89 -7.64
CA ASN A 526 -5.08 4.06 -8.31
C ASN A 526 -3.54 3.97 -8.42
N VAL A 527 -2.96 2.81 -8.14
CA VAL A 527 -1.50 2.60 -8.17
C VAL A 527 -1.16 1.48 -9.16
N MET A 528 -0.21 1.73 -10.06
CA MET A 528 0.33 0.69 -10.95
C MET A 528 1.84 0.57 -10.83
N TYR A 529 2.36 -0.61 -11.17
CA TYR A 529 3.80 -0.85 -11.30
C TYR A 529 4.23 -0.72 -12.75
N PHE A 530 5.34 -0.02 -13.01
CA PHE A 530 6.01 0.03 -14.31
C PHE A 530 7.34 -0.75 -14.25
N PRO A 531 7.57 -1.73 -15.14
CA PRO A 531 8.70 -2.68 -15.07
C PRO A 531 10.04 -2.16 -15.63
N SER A 532 10.48 -0.96 -15.22
CA SER A 532 11.80 -0.45 -15.65
C SER A 532 12.97 -1.31 -15.17
N TYR A 533 12.89 -1.82 -13.94
CA TYR A 533 13.88 -2.72 -13.33
C TYR A 533 14.09 -3.97 -14.18
N GLU A 534 13.01 -4.65 -14.58
CA GLU A 534 13.07 -5.91 -15.31
C GLU A 534 13.55 -5.73 -16.75
N ILE A 535 13.24 -4.61 -17.41
CA ILE A 535 13.75 -4.29 -18.75
C ILE A 535 15.28 -4.21 -18.74
N ILE A 536 15.87 -3.59 -17.72
CA ILE A 536 17.33 -3.42 -17.62
C ILE A 536 18.02 -4.68 -17.08
N THR A 537 17.47 -5.30 -16.03
CA THR A 537 18.15 -6.37 -15.28
C THR A 537 17.77 -7.77 -15.72
N GLY A 538 16.77 -7.92 -16.59
CA GLY A 538 16.28 -9.22 -17.02
C GLY A 538 17.38 -10.03 -17.74
N PRO A 539 17.37 -11.38 -17.63
CA PRO A 539 18.40 -12.23 -18.24
C PRO A 539 18.42 -12.15 -19.77
N HIS A 540 17.33 -11.67 -20.39
CA HIS A 540 17.24 -11.40 -21.82
C HIS A 540 18.21 -10.31 -22.28
N ALA A 541 18.53 -9.36 -21.39
CA ALA A 541 19.46 -8.28 -21.67
C ALA A 541 20.92 -8.70 -21.58
N GLY A 542 21.24 -9.84 -20.95
CA GLY A 542 22.62 -10.33 -20.86
C GLY A 542 23.64 -9.36 -20.23
N GLY A 543 23.17 -8.32 -19.53
CA GLY A 543 24.01 -7.23 -19.02
C GLY A 543 24.35 -6.13 -20.03
N GLU A 544 23.83 -6.17 -21.26
CA GLU A 544 24.08 -5.19 -22.34
C GLU A 544 23.64 -3.76 -21.98
N TYR A 545 22.71 -3.63 -21.03
CA TYR A 545 22.21 -2.33 -20.59
C TYR A 545 23.01 -1.69 -19.46
N PHE A 546 24.04 -2.35 -18.93
CA PHE A 546 24.97 -1.77 -17.97
C PHE A 546 26.28 -1.38 -18.64
N GLY A 547 26.86 -0.27 -18.19
CA GLY A 547 28.20 0.17 -18.59
C GLY A 547 29.32 -0.75 -18.07
N ASP A 548 30.56 -0.35 -18.35
CA ASP A 548 31.75 -1.13 -17.98
C ASP A 548 31.89 -1.31 -16.45
N ASP A 549 31.39 -0.35 -15.68
CA ASP A 549 31.32 -0.39 -14.21
C ASP A 549 30.30 -1.39 -13.66
N ARG A 550 29.48 -1.99 -14.54
CA ARG A 550 28.37 -2.91 -14.22
C ARG A 550 27.30 -2.29 -13.31
N ARG A 551 27.22 -0.96 -13.27
CA ARG A 551 26.29 -0.21 -12.40
C ARG A 551 25.53 0.87 -13.15
N SER A 552 26.21 1.74 -13.89
CA SER A 552 25.56 2.79 -14.69
C SER A 552 24.73 2.17 -15.82
N VAL A 553 23.54 2.74 -16.06
CA VAL A 553 22.67 2.28 -17.15
C VAL A 553 23.10 2.99 -18.44
N THR A 554 23.30 2.22 -19.50
CA THR A 554 23.65 2.78 -20.82
C THR A 554 22.49 3.61 -21.38
N ALA A 555 22.81 4.59 -22.25
CA ALA A 555 21.81 5.36 -22.98
C ALA A 555 20.83 4.46 -23.75
N ALA A 556 21.32 3.37 -24.37
CA ALA A 556 20.48 2.40 -25.06
C ALA A 556 19.46 1.70 -24.13
N GLY A 557 19.86 1.41 -22.89
CA GLY A 557 18.96 0.86 -21.86
C GLY A 557 17.91 1.87 -21.42
N VAL A 558 18.33 3.11 -21.12
CA VAL A 558 17.42 4.22 -20.79
C VAL A 558 16.41 4.43 -21.91
N ASP A 559 16.87 4.52 -23.17
CA ASP A 559 16.01 4.70 -24.34
C ASP A 559 15.01 3.58 -24.52
N HIS A 560 15.40 2.32 -24.25
CA HIS A 560 14.47 1.20 -24.30
C HIS A 560 13.36 1.36 -23.25
N VAL A 561 13.72 1.65 -22.00
CA VAL A 561 12.73 1.87 -20.93
C VAL A 561 11.81 3.04 -21.27
N MET A 562 12.36 4.16 -21.74
CA MET A 562 11.59 5.33 -22.12
C MET A 562 10.64 5.05 -23.29
N ARG A 563 11.09 4.31 -24.33
CA ARG A 563 10.23 3.90 -25.45
C ARG A 563 9.04 3.07 -24.96
N VAL A 564 9.28 2.09 -24.08
CA VAL A 564 8.23 1.25 -23.50
C VAL A 564 7.29 2.08 -22.61
N PHE A 565 7.83 2.99 -21.79
CA PHE A 565 7.04 3.89 -20.95
C PHE A 565 6.12 4.77 -21.79
N MET A 566 6.66 5.49 -22.79
CA MET A 566 5.87 6.40 -23.62
C MET A 566 4.77 5.64 -24.38
N SER A 567 5.09 4.49 -24.98
CA SER A 567 4.15 3.74 -25.81
C SER A 567 3.00 3.13 -25.00
N ASN A 568 3.28 2.66 -23.79
CA ASN A 568 2.30 1.91 -23.00
C ASN A 568 1.66 2.72 -21.89
N VAL A 569 2.37 3.67 -21.29
CA VAL A 569 1.92 4.38 -20.08
C VAL A 569 1.36 5.76 -20.42
N THR A 570 1.56 6.28 -21.63
CA THR A 570 1.00 7.56 -22.06
C THR A 570 -0.06 7.41 -23.14
N ASP A 571 -0.85 8.46 -23.38
CA ASP A 571 -1.84 8.52 -24.47
C ASP A 571 -1.22 8.84 -25.84
N GLU A 572 0.11 8.93 -25.97
CA GLU A 572 0.74 8.98 -27.28
C GLU A 572 0.81 7.58 -27.91
N PRO A 573 0.44 7.42 -29.19
CA PRO A 573 0.80 6.21 -29.93
C PRO A 573 2.32 6.18 -30.03
N GLY A 574 2.95 5.12 -29.50
CA GLY A 574 4.39 4.92 -29.61
C GLY A 574 4.83 5.15 -31.05
N ARG A 575 5.56 6.24 -31.32
CA ARG A 575 6.25 6.37 -32.59
C ARG A 575 7.21 5.21 -32.67
N ASP A 576 7.13 4.43 -33.75
CA ASP A 576 8.16 3.47 -34.17
C ASP A 576 9.50 4.21 -34.33
N ALA A 577 10.19 4.50 -33.23
CA ALA A 577 11.58 4.87 -33.23
C ALA A 577 12.38 3.58 -33.39
N ARG A 578 12.38 3.02 -34.60
CA ARG A 578 13.48 2.17 -35.05
C ARG A 578 14.77 2.99 -34.93
N PRO A 579 15.93 2.37 -34.64
CA PRO A 579 17.18 3.10 -34.64
C PRO A 579 17.34 3.81 -35.98
N ILE A 580 17.49 5.13 -35.95
CA ILE A 580 17.79 5.92 -37.15
C ILE A 580 19.18 5.49 -37.59
N VAL A 581 19.24 4.55 -38.53
CA VAL A 581 20.44 4.34 -39.34
C VAL A 581 20.52 5.56 -40.26
N SER A 582 21.28 6.54 -39.80
CA SER A 582 21.85 7.72 -40.47
C SER A 582 21.28 8.12 -41.83
N GLY A 583 20.69 9.31 -41.87
CA GLY A 583 20.39 10.04 -43.08
C GLY A 583 20.23 11.54 -42.83
N HIS A 584 21.27 12.18 -42.25
CA HIS A 584 21.54 13.63 -42.15
C HIS A 584 20.43 14.56 -41.57
N SER A 585 20.81 15.34 -40.53
CA SER A 585 20.09 16.44 -39.85
C SER A 585 19.13 15.98 -38.72
N THR A 586 19.36 16.17 -37.42
CA THR A 586 19.96 17.27 -36.62
C THR A 586 20.59 16.75 -35.31
N ASN A 587 21.89 16.97 -35.08
CA ASN A 587 22.67 16.46 -33.93
C ASN A 587 22.45 17.15 -32.57
N TYR A 588 21.76 18.29 -32.51
CA TYR A 588 21.79 19.12 -31.29
C TYR A 588 20.97 18.59 -30.11
N ALA A 589 19.82 17.93 -30.32
CA ALA A 589 18.97 17.49 -29.21
C ALA A 589 19.44 16.17 -28.57
N GLU A 590 20.04 15.28 -29.34
CA GLU A 590 20.57 13.99 -28.84
C GLU A 590 21.90 14.18 -28.10
N GLU A 591 22.80 15.04 -28.58
CA GLU A 591 24.06 15.37 -27.89
C GLU A 591 23.79 16.00 -26.50
N HIS A 592 22.81 16.90 -26.39
CA HIS A 592 22.44 17.51 -25.10
C HIS A 592 21.78 16.53 -24.12
N ILE A 593 21.07 15.50 -24.60
CA ILE A 593 20.50 14.46 -23.73
C ILE A 593 21.61 13.57 -23.19
N VAL A 594 22.57 13.15 -24.03
CA VAL A 594 23.69 12.29 -23.64
C VAL A 594 24.63 13.00 -22.64
N GLU A 595 24.94 14.28 -22.86
CA GLU A 595 25.74 15.07 -21.91
C GLU A 595 25.01 15.29 -20.57
N ALA A 596 23.70 15.56 -20.60
CA ALA A 596 22.88 15.71 -19.39
C ALA A 596 22.70 14.38 -18.63
N GLU A 597 22.67 13.25 -19.32
CA GLU A 597 22.60 11.90 -18.73
C GLU A 597 23.87 11.54 -17.97
N ALA A 598 25.05 11.82 -18.55
CA ALA A 598 26.32 11.69 -17.85
C ALA A 598 26.38 12.59 -16.61
N MET A 599 25.84 13.82 -16.70
CA MET A 599 25.75 14.73 -15.57
C MET A 599 24.79 14.25 -14.47
N ALA A 600 23.69 13.57 -14.80
CA ALA A 600 22.75 13.02 -13.81
C ALA A 600 23.36 11.89 -12.98
N ASP A 601 24.14 11.02 -13.62
CA ASP A 601 24.91 9.96 -12.98
C ASP A 601 26.05 10.53 -12.14
N LEU A 602 26.77 11.56 -12.64
CA LEU A 602 27.78 12.31 -11.89
C LEU A 602 27.19 13.09 -10.70
N ALA A 603 25.95 13.57 -10.83
CA ALA A 603 25.20 14.26 -9.77
C ALA A 603 24.53 13.29 -8.78
N CYS A 604 24.75 11.98 -8.91
CA CYS A 604 24.27 10.99 -7.95
C CYS A 604 24.94 11.17 -6.58
N GLU A 605 24.13 11.29 -5.52
CA GLU A 605 24.64 11.57 -4.17
C GLU A 605 25.44 10.40 -3.59
N GLU A 606 25.05 9.19 -3.97
CA GLU A 606 25.72 7.96 -3.58
C GLU A 606 27.20 7.94 -3.99
N VAL A 607 27.59 8.51 -5.15
CA VAL A 607 28.99 8.46 -5.64
C VAL A 607 29.99 9.08 -4.64
N LEU A 608 29.57 9.98 -3.76
CA LEU A 608 30.45 10.52 -2.71
C LEU A 608 30.91 9.48 -1.70
N LEU A 609 30.12 8.43 -1.50
CA LEU A 609 30.47 7.32 -0.60
C LEU A 609 31.74 6.61 -1.09
N ASP A 610 31.99 6.59 -2.40
CA ASP A 610 33.15 5.95 -3.02
C ASP A 610 34.35 6.91 -3.10
N LEU A 611 34.10 8.21 -3.37
CA LEU A 611 35.15 9.23 -3.49
C LEU A 611 35.91 9.50 -2.18
N GLN A 612 35.26 9.38 -1.03
CA GLN A 612 35.91 9.61 0.27
C GLN A 612 36.91 8.50 0.65
N ASP A 613 36.79 7.29 0.10
CA ASP A 613 37.74 6.18 0.30
C ASP A 613 38.97 6.26 -0.61
N SER A 614 38.85 6.90 -1.78
CA SER A 614 39.93 7.01 -2.77
C SER A 614 41.18 7.80 -2.31
N ASN A 615 41.10 8.49 -1.17
CA ASN A 615 42.25 9.09 -0.48
C ASN A 615 43.15 8.09 0.28
N THR A 616 42.89 6.77 0.18
CA THR A 616 43.66 5.71 0.85
C THR A 616 44.36 4.71 -0.07
N LEU A 617 44.39 4.93 -1.39
CA LEU A 617 45.21 4.09 -2.27
C LEU A 617 46.71 4.42 -2.09
N PRO A 618 47.57 3.46 -1.71
CA PRO A 618 49.00 3.68 -1.80
C PRO A 618 49.38 3.78 -3.28
N VAL A 619 50.09 4.85 -3.62
CA VAL A 619 50.86 4.94 -4.86
C VAL A 619 51.63 3.63 -5.06
N ARG A 620 51.29 2.90 -6.13
CA ARG A 620 52.15 1.88 -6.71
C ARG A 620 52.22 2.07 -8.21
#